data_AF-A0A3B8MK76-F1
#
_entry.id   AF-A0A3B8MK76-F1
#
_cell.length_a   1.000
_cell.length_b   1.000
_cell.length_c   1.000
_cell.angle_alpha   90.00
_cell.angle_beta   90.00
_cell.angle_gamma   90.00
#
_symmetry.space_group_name_H-M   'P 1'
#
loop_
_entity.id
_entity.type
_entity.pdbx_description
1 polymer ?
#
loop_
_entity_poly.entity_id
_entity_poly.type
_entity_poly.pdbx_seq_one_letter_code
_entity_poly.pdbx_strand_id
1 'polypeptide(L)'
;SFPSTEIGTSATLTVSLQNTGNAELSLSELSVDGPFSATADATVAPAEGTITIEVVFDPVAAGDFTGTLSVTTNAGDDPTQITLAASATSSPPTPADATLLGDIDDNNTVDFSDFLSFAGAFGTSSGDAGYLALADLDDSGSVDFSDFLTFASQFGKSL
;
A
#
# COMPACT_ATOMS: atom_id res chain seq x y z
N SER A 1 13.92 -9.75 -9.36
CA SER A 1 12.48 -9.82 -9.07
C SER A 1 12.15 -8.76 -8.04
N PHE A 2 10.95 -8.20 -8.12
CA PHE A 2 10.44 -7.18 -7.18
C PHE A 2 9.89 -7.81 -5.90
N PRO A 3 9.87 -7.08 -4.79
CA PRO A 3 9.07 -7.46 -3.62
C PRO A 3 7.57 -7.40 -3.95
N SER A 4 6.76 -8.07 -3.13
CA SER A 4 5.31 -7.93 -3.20
C SER A 4 4.93 -6.47 -2.93
N THR A 5 4.11 -5.89 -3.79
CA THR A 5 3.74 -4.47 -3.76
C THR A 5 2.23 -4.32 -3.68
N GLU A 6 1.74 -3.37 -2.91
CA GLU A 6 0.30 -3.12 -2.80
C GLU A 6 -0.20 -2.32 -4.02
N ILE A 7 -1.41 -2.60 -4.50
CA ILE A 7 -2.04 -1.81 -5.58
C ILE A 7 -2.01 -0.32 -5.21
N GLY A 8 -1.62 0.52 -6.17
CA GLY A 8 -1.55 1.98 -5.97
C GLY A 8 -0.32 2.46 -5.21
N THR A 9 0.61 1.55 -4.88
CA THR A 9 1.96 1.86 -4.40
C THR A 9 3.01 1.43 -5.42
N SER A 10 4.22 1.95 -5.31
CA SER A 10 5.31 1.63 -6.23
C SER A 10 6.47 0.94 -5.52
N ALA A 11 7.13 0.02 -6.21
CA ALA A 11 8.42 -0.54 -5.80
C ALA A 11 9.48 -0.26 -6.87
N THR A 12 10.70 0.02 -6.41
CA THR A 12 11.84 0.35 -7.30
C THR A 12 12.94 -0.67 -7.15
N LEU A 13 13.52 -1.09 -8.28
CA LEU A 13 14.76 -1.86 -8.36
C LEU A 13 15.77 -1.14 -9.23
N THR A 14 17.05 -1.42 -8.97
CA THR A 14 18.16 -0.90 -9.75
C THR A 14 18.90 -2.04 -10.44
N VAL A 15 19.25 -1.83 -11.70
CA VAL A 15 20.08 -2.72 -12.51
C VAL A 15 21.36 -1.99 -12.87
N SER A 16 22.51 -2.63 -12.69
CA SER A 16 23.80 -2.05 -13.06
C SER A 16 24.11 -2.37 -14.52
N LEU A 17 24.50 -1.36 -15.29
CA LEU A 17 25.04 -1.51 -16.63
C LEU A 17 26.51 -1.08 -16.62
N GLN A 18 27.39 -2.01 -17.00
CA GLN A 18 28.83 -1.79 -17.06
C GLN A 18 29.33 -1.79 -18.51
N ASN A 19 30.12 -0.79 -18.87
CA ASN A 19 30.83 -0.73 -20.14
C ASN A 19 32.21 -1.38 -20.00
N THR A 20 32.36 -2.60 -20.51
CA THR A 20 33.63 -3.34 -20.51
C THR A 20 34.51 -3.06 -21.72
N GLY A 21 34.06 -2.15 -22.60
CA GLY A 21 34.78 -1.73 -23.79
C GLY A 21 35.73 -0.56 -23.54
N ASN A 22 36.54 -0.27 -24.57
CA ASN A 22 37.48 0.86 -24.56
C ASN A 22 36.91 2.13 -25.24
N ALA A 23 35.67 2.07 -25.73
CA ALA A 23 34.94 3.18 -26.34
C ALA A 23 33.70 3.51 -25.50
N GLU A 24 33.18 4.73 -25.63
CA GLU A 24 31.94 5.14 -24.95
C GLU A 24 30.76 4.28 -25.41
N LEU A 25 30.00 3.77 -24.43
CA LEU A 25 28.78 3.01 -24.67
C LEU A 25 27.60 3.98 -24.60
N SER A 26 26.79 4.04 -25.65
CA SER A 26 25.60 4.89 -25.71
C SER A 26 24.35 4.02 -25.73
N LEU A 27 23.36 4.31 -24.89
CA LEU A 27 22.03 3.69 -24.97
C LEU A 27 21.26 4.31 -26.15
N SER A 28 20.92 3.47 -27.11
CA SER A 28 20.11 3.84 -28.28
C SER A 28 18.62 3.66 -28.00
N GLU A 29 18.25 2.65 -27.22
CA GLU A 29 16.86 2.36 -26.86
C GLU A 29 16.78 1.68 -25.49
N LEU A 30 15.79 2.08 -24.69
CA LEU A 30 15.46 1.47 -23.41
C LEU A 30 13.94 1.28 -23.37
N SER A 31 13.49 0.03 -23.27
CA SER A 31 12.07 -0.30 -23.22
C SER A 31 11.78 -1.36 -22.17
N VAL A 32 10.58 -1.33 -21.61
CA VAL A 32 10.12 -2.35 -20.66
C VAL A 32 8.65 -2.65 -20.88
N ASP A 33 8.28 -3.92 -20.81
CA ASP A 33 6.90 -4.39 -20.96
C ASP A 33 6.18 -4.45 -19.61
N GLY A 34 4.84 -4.36 -19.64
CA GLY A 34 3.97 -4.59 -18.48
C GLY A 34 3.80 -3.33 -17.61
N PRO A 35 3.40 -3.48 -16.33
CA PRO A 35 3.22 -2.37 -15.38
C PRO A 35 4.57 -1.87 -14.82
N PHE A 36 5.58 -1.81 -15.68
CA PHE A 36 6.93 -1.38 -15.32
C PHE A 36 7.30 -0.14 -16.11
N SER A 37 8.18 0.68 -15.55
CA SER A 37 8.84 1.78 -16.24
C SER A 37 10.34 1.73 -15.96
N ALA A 38 11.17 2.18 -16.91
CA ALA A 38 12.61 2.13 -16.79
C ALA A 38 13.25 3.46 -17.21
N THR A 39 14.24 3.91 -16.46
CA THR A 39 15.00 5.14 -16.72
C THR A 39 16.49 4.89 -16.47
N ALA A 40 17.35 5.54 -17.25
CA ALA A 40 18.80 5.41 -17.14
C ALA A 40 19.50 6.64 -17.75
N ASP A 41 20.78 6.81 -17.43
CA ASP A 41 21.65 7.72 -18.16
C ASP A 41 21.90 7.22 -19.60
N ALA A 42 22.04 8.14 -20.55
CA ALA A 42 22.16 7.81 -21.96
C ALA A 42 23.55 7.28 -22.37
N THR A 43 24.57 7.45 -21.53
CA THR A 43 25.97 7.15 -21.87
C THR A 43 26.74 6.56 -20.69
N VAL A 44 27.62 5.61 -20.96
CA VAL A 44 28.50 4.97 -20.00
C VAL A 44 29.96 5.15 -20.44
N ALA A 45 30.77 5.73 -19.56
CA ALA A 45 32.18 6.00 -19.83
C ALA A 45 32.95 4.71 -20.21
N PRO A 46 33.99 4.79 -21.07
CA PRO A 46 34.84 3.65 -21.39
C PRO A 46 35.66 3.17 -20.18
N ALA A 47 36.25 1.98 -20.31
CA ALA A 47 37.13 1.37 -19.31
C ALA A 47 36.44 1.14 -17.95
N GLU A 48 35.43 0.26 -17.94
CA GLU A 48 34.68 -0.19 -16.76
C GLU A 48 33.75 0.87 -16.13
N GLY A 49 33.37 1.90 -16.89
CA GLY A 49 32.33 2.83 -16.48
C GLY A 49 31.02 2.10 -16.17
N THR A 50 30.27 2.59 -15.19
CA THR A 50 29.01 1.97 -14.74
C THR A 50 27.93 3.02 -14.57
N ILE A 51 26.71 2.72 -15.01
CA ILE A 51 25.50 3.49 -14.71
C ILE A 51 24.45 2.60 -14.05
N THR A 52 23.42 3.24 -13.52
CA THR A 52 22.26 2.55 -12.95
C THR A 52 21.05 2.74 -13.84
N ILE A 53 20.35 1.65 -14.12
CA ILE A 53 19.01 1.65 -14.71
C ILE A 53 18.02 1.48 -13.56
N GLU A 54 17.19 2.48 -13.33
CA GLU A 54 16.09 2.42 -12.36
C GLU A 54 14.86 1.81 -13.04
N VAL A 55 14.28 0.79 -12.42
CA VAL A 55 13.06 0.13 -12.89
C VAL A 55 12.01 0.21 -11.79
N VAL A 56 10.86 0.79 -12.12
CA VAL A 56 9.74 1.00 -11.20
C VAL A 56 8.59 0.08 -11.59
N PHE A 57 8.02 -0.62 -10.61
CA PHE A 57 6.78 -1.39 -10.72
C PHE A 57 5.64 -0.60 -10.06
N ASP A 58 4.58 -0.33 -10.82
CA ASP A 58 3.41 0.45 -10.38
C ASP A 58 2.10 -0.28 -10.75
N PRO A 59 1.70 -1.29 -9.95
CA PRO A 59 0.54 -2.12 -10.26
C PRO A 59 -0.79 -1.41 -9.96
N VAL A 60 -1.69 -1.47 -10.93
CA VAL A 60 -3.10 -1.02 -10.80
C VAL A 60 -4.10 -2.16 -10.55
N ALA A 61 -3.62 -3.40 -10.54
CA ALA A 61 -4.42 -4.61 -10.31
C ALA A 61 -3.60 -5.65 -9.55
N ALA A 62 -4.28 -6.48 -8.74
CA ALA A 62 -3.65 -7.59 -8.05
C ALA A 62 -3.30 -8.71 -9.03
N GLY A 63 -2.23 -9.44 -8.72
CA GLY A 63 -1.79 -10.61 -9.49
C GLY A 63 -0.28 -10.66 -9.68
N ASP A 64 0.17 -11.69 -10.38
CA ASP A 64 1.57 -11.85 -10.77
C ASP A 64 1.80 -11.20 -12.13
N PHE A 65 2.88 -10.43 -12.22
CA PHE A 65 3.28 -9.72 -13.43
C PHE A 65 4.68 -10.13 -13.86
N THR A 66 4.82 -10.35 -15.16
CA THR A 66 6.12 -10.55 -15.82
C THR A 66 6.30 -9.50 -16.90
N GLY A 67 7.52 -9.02 -17.06
CA GLY A 67 7.90 -8.08 -18.11
C GLY A 67 9.32 -8.35 -18.59
N THR A 68 9.71 -7.74 -19.70
CA THR A 68 11.07 -7.81 -20.22
C THR A 68 11.62 -6.41 -20.33
N LEU A 69 12.75 -6.15 -19.69
CA LEU A 69 13.56 -4.96 -19.91
C LEU A 69 14.49 -5.23 -21.10
N SER A 70 14.36 -4.45 -22.18
CA SER A 70 15.29 -4.45 -23.31
C SER A 70 16.19 -3.21 -23.28
N VAL A 71 17.48 -3.44 -23.43
CA VAL A 71 18.50 -2.40 -23.54
C VAL A 71 19.21 -2.58 -24.88
N THR A 72 19.13 -1.56 -25.73
CA THR A 72 19.86 -1.49 -26.99
C THR A 72 20.89 -0.38 -26.86
N THR A 73 22.13 -0.67 -27.20
CA THR A 73 23.25 0.24 -27.12
C THR A 73 23.83 0.52 -28.52
N ASN A 74 25.07 1.01 -28.58
CA ASN A 74 25.89 1.07 -29.78
C ASN A 74 26.95 -0.06 -29.80
N ALA A 75 26.89 -0.99 -28.84
CA ALA A 75 27.69 -2.21 -28.88
C ALA A 75 27.11 -3.18 -29.92
N GLY A 76 27.90 -4.17 -30.35
CA GLY A 76 27.43 -5.14 -31.35
C GLY A 76 26.42 -6.17 -30.80
N ASP A 77 26.22 -6.21 -29.49
CA ASP A 77 25.54 -7.30 -28.76
C ASP A 77 24.12 -6.93 -28.31
N ASP A 78 23.35 -6.30 -29.20
CA ASP A 78 22.02 -5.74 -28.89
C ASP A 78 20.84 -6.49 -29.56
N PRO A 79 19.64 -6.48 -28.94
CA PRO A 79 19.34 -5.96 -27.60
C PRO A 79 19.69 -6.97 -26.49
N THR A 80 20.16 -6.46 -25.36
CA THR A 80 20.28 -7.23 -24.11
C THR A 80 18.93 -7.25 -23.38
N GLN A 81 18.46 -8.43 -22.98
CA GLN A 81 17.15 -8.60 -22.35
C GLN A 81 17.24 -9.17 -20.93
N ILE A 82 16.42 -8.62 -20.03
CA ILE A 82 16.30 -9.07 -18.64
C ILE A 82 14.82 -9.33 -18.34
N THR A 83 14.50 -10.53 -17.85
CA THR A 83 13.15 -10.85 -17.40
C THR A 83 12.90 -10.29 -16.00
N LEU A 84 11.79 -9.59 -15.85
CA LEU A 84 11.28 -9.04 -14.61
C LEU A 84 10.10 -9.90 -14.12
N ALA A 85 10.00 -10.02 -12.81
CA ALA A 85 8.89 -10.67 -12.13
C ALA A 85 8.52 -9.85 -10.90
N ALA A 86 7.22 -9.63 -10.70
CA ALA A 86 6.65 -8.90 -9.58
C ALA A 86 5.28 -9.49 -9.22
N SER A 87 4.84 -9.25 -7.98
CA SER A 87 3.50 -9.60 -7.53
C SER A 87 2.85 -8.37 -6.91
N ALA A 88 1.59 -8.14 -7.26
CA ALA A 88 0.76 -7.12 -6.64
C ALA A 88 -0.30 -7.77 -5.76
N THR A 89 -0.42 -7.29 -4.54
CA THR A 89 -1.50 -7.67 -3.64
C THR A 89 -2.52 -6.56 -3.59
N SER A 90 -3.81 -6.90 -3.53
CA SER A 90 -4.79 -5.93 -3.08
C SER A 90 -4.38 -5.44 -1.69
N SER A 91 -4.70 -4.18 -1.38
CA SER A 91 -4.76 -3.76 0.02
C SER A 91 -5.56 -4.83 0.78
N PRO A 92 -5.12 -5.29 1.98
CA PRO A 92 -6.03 -6.03 2.81
C PRO A 92 -7.33 -5.22 2.87
N PRO A 93 -8.51 -5.84 2.76
CA PRO A 93 -9.72 -5.08 2.99
C PRO A 93 -9.52 -4.38 4.33
N THR A 94 -9.50 -3.04 4.34
CA THR A 94 -9.90 -2.32 5.55
C THR A 94 -11.16 -3.03 5.97
N PRO A 95 -11.27 -3.58 7.19
CA PRO A 95 -12.42 -4.39 7.55
C PRO A 95 -13.67 -3.51 7.51
N ALA A 96 -14.23 -3.38 6.31
CA ALA A 96 -15.54 -2.87 6.05
C ALA A 96 -16.45 -3.89 6.72
N ASP A 97 -17.17 -3.43 7.73
CA ASP A 97 -18.14 -4.19 8.52
C ASP A 97 -17.63 -4.99 9.73
N ALA A 98 -16.37 -4.85 10.16
CA ALA A 98 -16.06 -5.22 11.53
C ALA A 98 -16.38 -4.03 12.44
N THR A 99 -17.65 -3.85 12.81
CA THR A 99 -17.98 -2.86 13.86
C THR A 99 -17.33 -3.33 15.15
N LEU A 100 -16.32 -2.61 15.63
CA LEU A 100 -15.78 -2.85 16.95
C LEU A 100 -16.81 -2.35 17.96
N LEU A 101 -17.45 -3.26 18.71
CA LEU A 101 -18.44 -2.86 19.72
C LEU A 101 -17.82 -1.82 20.67
N GLY A 102 -18.45 -0.66 20.79
CA GLY A 102 -17.95 0.46 21.58
C GLY A 102 -17.05 1.46 20.84
N ASP A 103 -16.71 1.23 19.57
CA ASP A 103 -16.15 2.26 18.67
C ASP A 103 -17.33 3.10 18.14
N ILE A 104 -17.57 4.23 18.80
CA ILE A 104 -18.75 5.09 18.59
C ILE A 104 -18.44 6.16 17.52
N ASP A 105 -17.16 6.48 17.30
CA ASP A 105 -16.73 7.48 16.31
C ASP A 105 -16.11 6.89 15.02
N ASP A 106 -16.16 5.57 14.86
CA ASP A 106 -15.71 4.79 13.69
C ASP A 106 -14.20 4.98 13.37
N ASN A 107 -13.37 5.16 14.40
CA ASN A 107 -11.92 5.33 14.23
C ASN A 107 -11.11 4.02 14.25
N ASN A 108 -11.80 2.88 14.34
CA ASN A 108 -11.29 1.50 14.47
C ASN A 108 -10.61 1.19 15.81
N THR A 109 -10.76 2.03 16.83
CA THR A 109 -10.27 1.80 18.19
C THR A 109 -11.37 2.11 19.20
N VAL A 110 -11.40 1.41 20.34
CA VAL A 110 -12.24 1.80 21.49
C VAL A 110 -11.37 2.54 22.48
N ASP A 111 -11.43 3.87 22.49
CA ASP A 111 -10.58 4.69 23.32
C ASP A 111 -11.35 5.81 24.05
N PHE A 112 -10.62 6.82 24.53
CA PHE A 112 -11.22 7.91 25.29
C PHE A 112 -12.13 8.81 24.44
N SER A 113 -11.91 8.89 23.13
CA SER A 113 -12.78 9.59 22.19
C SER A 113 -14.17 8.96 22.16
N ASP A 114 -14.23 7.63 22.11
CA ASP A 114 -15.49 6.89 22.21
C ASP A 114 -16.16 7.07 23.56
N PHE A 115 -15.37 7.11 24.64
CA PHE A 115 -15.92 7.39 25.97
C PHE A 115 -16.57 8.78 26.05
N LEU A 116 -16.00 9.80 25.41
CA LEU A 116 -16.59 11.14 25.35
C LEU A 116 -17.93 11.11 24.60
N SER A 117 -17.99 10.38 23.49
CA SER A 117 -19.22 10.17 22.71
C SER A 117 -20.29 9.43 23.53
N PHE A 118 -19.89 8.33 24.19
CA PHE A 118 -20.75 7.57 25.11
C PHE A 118 -21.30 8.45 26.23
N ALA A 119 -20.44 9.19 26.93
CA ALA A 119 -20.80 10.06 28.04
C ALA A 119 -21.75 11.19 27.61
N GLY A 120 -21.65 11.65 26.35
CA GLY A 120 -22.57 12.62 25.78
C GLY A 120 -24.00 12.09 25.59
N ALA A 121 -24.16 10.77 25.41
CA ALA A 121 -25.45 10.11 25.26
C ALA A 121 -25.95 9.43 26.54
N PHE A 122 -25.16 9.39 27.61
CA PHE A 122 -25.50 8.67 28.83
C PHE A 122 -26.79 9.19 29.47
N GLY A 123 -27.70 8.28 29.79
CA GLY A 123 -29.02 8.58 30.36
C GLY A 123 -30.09 8.95 29.32
N THR A 124 -29.79 8.87 28.03
CA THR A 124 -30.79 9.02 26.96
C THR A 124 -31.42 7.67 26.60
N SER A 125 -32.64 7.72 26.07
CA SER A 125 -33.34 6.55 25.51
C SER A 125 -33.72 6.80 24.06
N SER A 126 -34.06 5.72 23.35
CA SER A 126 -34.52 5.80 21.96
C SER A 126 -35.67 6.82 21.80
N GLY A 127 -35.44 7.83 20.97
CA GLY A 127 -36.39 8.94 20.75
C GLY A 127 -36.02 10.25 21.47
N ASP A 128 -35.06 10.22 22.40
CA ASP A 128 -34.54 11.43 23.02
C ASP A 128 -33.57 12.17 22.09
N ALA A 129 -33.53 13.50 22.22
CA ALA A 129 -32.52 14.31 21.56
C ALA A 129 -31.14 13.98 22.15
N GLY A 130 -30.20 13.55 21.31
CA GLY A 130 -28.86 13.15 21.73
C GLY A 130 -28.70 11.65 22.00
N TYR A 131 -29.74 10.83 21.79
CA TYR A 131 -29.59 9.38 21.80
C TYR A 131 -28.66 8.91 20.67
N LEU A 132 -27.67 8.10 21.04
CA LEU A 132 -26.75 7.46 20.12
C LEU A 132 -27.00 5.95 20.17
N ALA A 133 -27.54 5.38 19.10
CA ALA A 133 -27.76 3.94 19.01
C ALA A 133 -26.45 3.13 19.15
N LEU A 134 -25.33 3.69 18.71
CA LEU A 134 -24.00 3.08 18.88
C LEU A 134 -23.52 3.04 20.34
N ALA A 135 -24.14 3.82 21.25
CA ALA A 135 -23.84 3.80 22.67
C ALA A 135 -24.78 2.87 23.48
N ASP A 136 -25.85 2.35 22.87
CA ASP A 136 -26.77 1.35 23.41
C ASP A 136 -26.29 -0.04 22.99
N LEU A 137 -25.22 -0.49 23.67
CA LEU A 137 -24.41 -1.64 23.27
C LEU A 137 -25.07 -2.99 23.58
N ASP A 138 -26.13 -2.99 24.40
CA ASP A 138 -26.94 -4.19 24.68
C ASP A 138 -28.34 -4.17 24.01
N ASP A 139 -28.59 -3.19 23.14
CA ASP A 139 -29.85 -2.98 22.41
C ASP A 139 -31.09 -2.90 23.32
N SER A 140 -30.94 -2.39 24.55
CA SER A 140 -32.04 -2.26 25.52
C SER A 140 -32.96 -1.08 25.22
N GLY A 141 -32.54 -0.17 24.35
CA GLY A 141 -33.24 1.08 24.00
C GLY A 141 -32.86 2.26 24.91
N SER A 142 -31.87 2.10 25.79
CA SER A 142 -31.36 3.13 26.70
C SER A 142 -29.84 3.08 26.75
N VAL A 143 -29.18 4.23 26.89
CA VAL A 143 -27.74 4.31 27.13
C VAL A 143 -27.52 4.46 28.63
N ASP A 144 -27.21 3.36 29.32
CA ASP A 144 -27.09 3.34 30.76
C ASP A 144 -25.83 2.60 31.28
N PHE A 145 -25.84 2.24 32.56
CA PHE A 145 -24.68 1.61 33.20
C PHE A 145 -24.40 0.20 32.65
N SER A 146 -25.41 -0.51 32.15
CA SER A 146 -25.25 -1.80 31.46
C SER A 146 -24.36 -1.63 30.23
N ASP A 147 -24.65 -0.61 29.42
CA ASP A 147 -23.84 -0.27 28.24
C ASP A 147 -22.44 0.17 28.62
N PHE A 148 -22.29 0.91 29.72
CA PHE A 148 -20.97 1.29 30.21
C PHE A 148 -20.10 0.07 30.55
N LEU A 149 -20.68 -0.98 31.14
CA LEU A 149 -19.94 -2.22 31.41
C LEU A 149 -19.54 -2.93 30.11
N THR A 150 -20.43 -2.93 29.11
CA THR A 150 -20.14 -3.45 27.78
C THR A 150 -19.00 -2.65 27.13
N PHE A 151 -19.08 -1.33 27.12
CA PHE A 151 -18.04 -0.42 26.62
C PHE A 151 -16.68 -0.67 27.31
N ALA A 152 -16.67 -0.70 28.65
CA ALA A 152 -15.45 -0.93 29.43
C ALA A 152 -14.79 -2.30 29.14
N SER A 153 -15.57 -3.31 28.74
CA SER A 153 -15.05 -4.62 28.32
C SER A 153 -14.35 -4.59 26.95
N GLN A 154 -14.59 -3.53 26.16
CA GLN A 154 -14.03 -3.32 24.83
C GLN A 154 -12.91 -2.27 24.82
N PHE A 155 -12.82 -1.43 25.85
CA PHE A 155 -11.83 -0.36 25.95
C PHE A 155 -10.39 -0.85 25.73
N GLY A 156 -9.67 -0.17 24.84
CA GLY A 156 -8.31 -0.48 24.41
C GLY A 156 -8.20 -1.50 23.28
N LYS A 157 -9.33 -2.02 22.76
CA LYS A 157 -9.32 -2.85 21.54
C LYS A 157 -9.20 -1.98 20.30
N SER A 158 -8.65 -2.56 19.24
CA SER A 158 -8.58 -1.99 17.90
C SER A 158 -8.72 -3.12 16.88
N LEU A 159 -9.20 -2.79 15.68
CA LEU A 159 -9.30 -3.72 14.55
C LEU A 159 -7.96 -3.97 13.86
#